data_AF-A0A9E3YIT2-F1
#
_entry.id   AF-A0A9E3YIT2-F1
#
_cell.length_a   1.000
_cell.length_b   1.000
_cell.length_c   1.000
_cell.angle_alpha   90.00
_cell.angle_beta   90.00
_cell.angle_gamma   90.00
#
_symmetry.space_group_name_H-M   'P 1'
#
loop_
_entity.id
_entity.type
_entity.pdbx_description
1 polymer ?
#
loop_
_entity_poly.entity_id
_entity_poly.type
_entity_poly.pdbx_seq_one_letter_code
_entity_poly.pdbx_strand_id
1 'polypeptide(L)'
;MAESEWRGRFAPDLAEIETLAESARSRLPEPFASAARAVVLRVEDLADDATLDALGIEDPFELTGLYDGIPLTQKSLMDVPQQPDAIWLFRAAILDEWVARGDVALDVLVTHVFVHELAHHLGWSDADIARIDRWWE
;
A
#
# COMPACT_ATOMS: atom_id res chain seq x y z
N MET A 1 24.56 25.38 24.38
CA MET A 1 23.43 25.56 23.44
C MET A 1 22.29 24.71 23.94
N ALA A 2 21.08 25.26 24.06
CA ALA A 2 19.92 24.45 24.41
C ALA A 2 19.73 23.37 23.35
N GLU A 3 19.47 22.15 23.79
CA GLU A 3 19.23 21.01 22.92
C GLU A 3 17.90 21.22 22.19
N SER A 4 17.88 21.09 20.86
CA SER A 4 16.67 21.34 20.06
C SER A 4 15.60 20.30 20.36
N GLU A 5 14.35 20.72 20.59
CA GLU A 5 13.18 19.84 20.78
C GLU A 5 12.87 18.94 19.58
N TRP A 6 13.50 19.23 18.43
CA TRP A 6 13.40 18.43 17.20
C TRP A 6 14.39 17.27 17.16
N ARG A 7 15.37 17.18 18.07
CA ARG A 7 16.26 16.02 18.13
C ARG A 7 15.46 14.76 18.46
N GLY A 8 15.60 13.72 17.64
CA GLY A 8 14.94 12.44 17.83
C GLY A 8 13.50 12.38 17.29
N ARG A 9 12.98 13.46 16.69
CA ARG A 9 11.72 13.41 15.94
C ARG A 9 12.03 13.10 14.48
N PHE A 10 11.71 11.88 14.07
CA PHE A 10 11.88 11.41 12.69
C PHE A 10 10.51 11.15 12.06
N ALA A 11 10.44 11.31 10.75
CA ALA A 11 9.31 10.78 10.01
C ALA A 11 9.32 9.24 10.11
N PRO A 12 8.15 8.58 10.09
CA PRO A 12 8.07 7.14 10.15
C PRO A 12 8.97 6.47 9.11
N ASP A 13 9.67 5.40 9.47
CA ASP A 13 10.54 4.64 8.57
C ASP A 13 9.78 3.54 7.80
N LEU A 14 10.49 2.76 6.98
CA LEU A 14 9.89 1.68 6.18
C LEU A 14 9.21 0.61 7.06
N ALA A 15 9.80 0.26 8.20
CA ALA A 15 9.28 -0.76 9.10
C ALA A 15 8.04 -0.28 9.84
N GLU A 16 7.98 1.02 10.16
CA GLU A 16 6.79 1.65 10.73
C GLU A 16 5.62 1.64 9.72
N ILE A 17 5.87 1.97 8.44
CA ILE A 17 4.84 1.85 7.39
C ILE A 17 4.41 0.39 7.19
N GLU A 18 5.35 -0.56 7.15
CA GLU A 18 5.04 -2.00 7.05
C GLU A 18 4.18 -2.46 8.23
N THR A 19 4.48 -2.01 9.44
CA THR A 19 3.71 -2.33 10.65
C THR A 19 2.26 -1.80 10.55
N LEU A 20 2.06 -0.60 10.01
CA LEU A 20 0.74 -0.02 9.80
C LEU A 20 -0.06 -0.81 8.75
N ALA A 21 0.58 -1.16 7.63
CA ALA A 21 -0.03 -1.96 6.58
C ALA A 21 -0.36 -3.39 7.06
N GLU A 22 0.50 -4.00 7.87
CA GLU A 22 0.22 -5.28 8.51
C GLU A 22 -0.94 -5.21 9.50
N SER A 23 -1.03 -4.11 10.25
CA SER A 23 -2.19 -3.84 11.12
C SER A 23 -3.48 -3.75 10.30
N ALA A 24 -3.46 -3.03 9.17
CA ALA A 24 -4.58 -2.97 8.23
C ALA A 24 -4.97 -4.38 7.73
N ARG A 25 -4.00 -5.15 7.23
CA ARG A 25 -4.19 -6.53 6.75
C ARG A 25 -4.81 -7.45 7.79
N SER A 26 -4.35 -7.35 9.04
CA SER A 26 -4.84 -8.20 10.14
C SER A 26 -6.29 -7.89 10.56
N ARG A 27 -6.77 -6.68 10.29
CA ARG A 27 -8.13 -6.21 10.63
C ARG A 27 -9.16 -6.50 9.54
N LEU A 28 -8.73 -6.98 8.38
CA LEU A 28 -9.64 -7.34 7.29
C LEU A 28 -10.63 -8.42 7.75
N PRO A 29 -11.94 -8.26 7.51
CA PRO A 29 -12.90 -9.32 7.78
C PRO A 29 -12.83 -10.39 6.69
N GLU A 30 -13.27 -11.62 7.01
CA GLU A 30 -13.55 -12.60 5.96
C GLU A 30 -14.74 -12.13 5.10
N PRO A 31 -14.75 -12.41 3.78
CA PRO A 31 -13.82 -13.29 3.03
C PRO A 31 -12.52 -12.62 2.54
N PHE A 32 -12.32 -11.33 2.81
CA PHE A 32 -11.22 -10.53 2.26
C PHE A 32 -9.87 -10.89 2.86
N ALA A 33 -9.86 -11.24 4.14
CA ALA A 33 -8.65 -11.60 4.88
C ALA A 33 -7.89 -12.77 4.23
N SER A 34 -8.60 -13.77 3.70
CA SER A 34 -7.95 -14.90 3.03
C SER A 34 -7.21 -14.51 1.76
N ALA A 35 -7.76 -13.60 0.96
CA ALA A 35 -7.12 -13.12 -0.25
C ALA A 35 -5.90 -12.26 0.08
N ALA A 36 -6.03 -11.37 1.05
CA ALA A 36 -4.92 -10.50 1.48
C ALA A 36 -3.73 -11.27 2.08
N ARG A 37 -3.96 -12.43 2.73
CA ARG A 37 -2.87 -13.29 3.22
C ARG A 37 -2.07 -13.99 2.11
N ALA A 38 -2.64 -14.10 0.91
CA ALA A 38 -1.97 -14.73 -0.23
C ALA A 38 -1.06 -13.77 -1.00
N VAL A 39 -1.15 -12.47 -0.73
CA VAL A 39 -0.38 -11.41 -1.39
C VAL A 39 0.80 -11.04 -0.49
N VAL A 40 1.99 -10.89 -1.09
CA VAL A 40 3.18 -10.41 -0.39
C VAL A 40 3.09 -8.90 -0.22
N LEU A 41 3.28 -8.40 1.00
CA LEU A 41 3.40 -6.97 1.26
C LEU A 41 4.88 -6.56 1.15
N ARG A 42 5.16 -5.48 0.44
CA ARG A 42 6.48 -4.85 0.34
C ARG A 42 6.36 -3.35 0.57
N VAL A 43 7.35 -2.78 1.26
CA VAL A 43 7.43 -1.33 1.48
C VAL A 43 8.78 -0.86 1.00
N GLU A 44 8.77 0.09 0.07
CA GLU A 44 9.96 0.74 -0.48
C GLU A 44 9.85 2.26 -0.27
N ASP A 45 10.95 2.99 -0.43
CA ASP A 45 10.91 4.44 -0.22
C ASP A 45 10.18 5.15 -1.38
N LEU A 46 10.55 4.83 -2.62
CA LEU A 46 9.93 5.29 -3.87
C LEU A 46 9.90 4.14 -4.88
N ALA A 47 9.02 4.23 -5.87
CA ALA A 47 9.02 3.33 -7.01
C ALA A 47 10.30 3.51 -7.85
N ASP A 48 10.76 2.43 -8.49
CA ASP A 48 11.90 2.53 -9.41
C ASP A 48 11.49 3.11 -10.77
N ASP A 49 12.47 3.67 -11.49
CA ASP A 49 12.25 4.31 -12.79
C ASP A 49 11.57 3.36 -13.80
N ALA A 50 11.89 2.06 -13.75
CA ALA A 50 11.31 1.07 -14.65
C ALA A 50 9.80 0.87 -14.41
N THR A 51 9.39 0.85 -13.14
CA THR A 51 7.98 0.78 -12.73
C THR A 51 7.23 2.04 -13.14
N LEU A 52 7.81 3.21 -12.91
CA LEU A 52 7.23 4.51 -13.27
C LEU A 52 7.04 4.64 -14.78
N ASP A 53 8.07 4.30 -15.57
CA ASP A 53 8.03 4.30 -17.02
C ASP A 53 6.95 3.34 -17.56
N ALA A 54 6.81 2.16 -16.96
CA ALA A 54 5.81 1.18 -17.36
C ALA A 54 4.37 1.65 -17.10
N LEU A 55 4.17 2.46 -16.06
CA LEU A 55 2.89 3.05 -15.68
C LEU A 55 2.63 4.42 -16.34
N GLY A 56 3.64 5.01 -16.99
CA GLY A 56 3.57 6.36 -17.56
C GLY A 56 3.44 7.46 -16.51
N ILE A 57 4.02 7.25 -15.32
CA ILE A 57 4.03 8.20 -14.21
C ILE A 57 5.33 8.98 -14.25
N GLU A 58 5.25 10.31 -14.30
CA GLU A 58 6.42 11.19 -14.38
C GLU A 58 6.98 11.54 -12.99
N ASP A 59 6.11 11.66 -11.99
CA ASP A 59 6.47 12.02 -10.62
C ASP A 59 6.30 10.82 -9.68
N PRO A 60 7.36 10.29 -9.05
CA PRO A 60 7.26 9.14 -8.16
C PRO A 60 6.41 9.38 -6.91
N PHE A 61 6.13 10.64 -6.54
CA PHE A 61 5.23 10.99 -5.44
C PHE A 61 3.75 10.78 -5.80
N GLU A 62 3.40 10.59 -7.09
CA GLU A 62 2.04 10.29 -7.53
C GLU A 62 1.66 8.81 -7.35
N LEU A 63 2.61 7.93 -7.04
CA LEU A 63 2.38 6.49 -6.85
C LEU A 63 2.58 6.11 -5.38
N THR A 64 1.50 6.00 -4.62
CA THR A 64 1.54 5.66 -3.18
C THR A 64 1.47 4.15 -2.92
N GLY A 65 0.90 3.39 -3.85
CA GLY A 65 0.82 1.94 -3.81
C GLY A 65 0.75 1.33 -5.20
N LEU A 66 1.07 0.05 -5.29
CA LEU A 66 0.97 -0.74 -6.52
C LEU A 66 0.77 -2.21 -6.19
N TYR A 67 -0.27 -2.83 -6.73
CA TYR A 67 -0.29 -4.28 -6.85
C TYR A 67 0.46 -4.76 -8.10
N ASP A 68 1.34 -5.73 -7.91
CA ASP A 68 2.13 -6.39 -8.93
C ASP A 68 1.84 -7.89 -8.91
N GLY A 69 1.11 -8.38 -9.92
CA GLY A 69 0.75 -9.79 -10.04
C GLY A 69 0.50 -10.20 -11.48
N ILE A 70 0.71 -11.49 -11.77
CA ILE A 70 0.37 -12.06 -13.08
C ILE A 70 -1.15 -12.32 -13.10
N PRO A 71 -1.91 -11.80 -14.08
CA PRO A 71 -3.35 -12.03 -14.19
C PRO A 71 -3.69 -13.52 -14.11
N LEU A 72 -4.73 -13.88 -13.34
CA LEU A 72 -5.16 -15.28 -13.15
C LEU A 72 -5.41 -16.03 -14.48
N THR A 73 -5.75 -15.31 -15.55
CA THR A 73 -5.97 -15.85 -16.90
C THR A 73 -4.69 -16.33 -17.60
N GLN A 74 -3.52 -15.94 -17.10
CA GLN A 74 -2.21 -16.34 -17.59
C GLN A 74 -1.47 -17.30 -16.65
N LYS A 75 -2.06 -17.67 -15.50
CA LYS A 75 -1.55 -18.73 -14.62
C LYS A 75 -1.80 -20.10 -15.28
N SER A 76 -0.88 -20.51 -16.16
CA SER A 76 -0.92 -21.81 -16.84
C SER A 76 -0.47 -22.92 -15.88
N LEU A 77 -1.19 -24.06 -15.83
CA LEU A 77 -0.91 -25.19 -14.92
C LEU A 77 0.48 -25.86 -15.12
N MET A 78 1.21 -25.46 -16.16
CA MET A 78 2.50 -26.02 -16.59
C MET A 78 3.69 -25.10 -16.27
N ASP A 79 3.46 -23.85 -15.86
CA ASP A 79 4.53 -22.92 -15.53
C ASP A 79 4.80 -22.93 -14.01
N VAL A 80 6.08 -23.01 -13.65
CA VAL A 80 6.54 -22.79 -12.27
C VAL A 80 6.04 -21.40 -11.85
N PRO A 81 5.38 -21.25 -10.68
CA PRO A 81 4.86 -19.94 -10.27
C PRO A 81 5.99 -18.91 -10.28
N GLN A 82 5.94 -17.97 -11.24
CA GLN A 82 6.83 -16.82 -11.27
C GLN A 82 6.34 -15.83 -10.21
N GLN A 83 6.76 -16.09 -8.96
CA GLN A 83 6.54 -15.27 -7.77
C GLN A 83 5.06 -15.13 -7.31
N PRO A 84 4.81 -15.03 -5.99
CA PRO A 84 3.50 -14.66 -5.48
C PRO A 84 3.16 -13.22 -5.88
N ASP A 85 1.86 -12.94 -6.05
CA ASP A 85 1.38 -11.57 -6.25
C ASP A 85 1.83 -10.70 -5.06
N ALA A 86 2.19 -9.44 -5.32
CA ALA A 86 2.70 -8.50 -4.33
C ALA A 86 1.92 -7.20 -4.31
N ILE A 87 1.85 -6.55 -3.15
CA ILE A 87 1.47 -5.15 -2.99
C ILE A 87 2.70 -4.40 -2.50
N TRP A 88 3.03 -3.34 -3.22
CA TRP A 88 4.05 -2.39 -2.91
C TRP A 88 3.40 -1.14 -2.32
N LEU A 89 3.97 -0.63 -1.23
CA LEU A 89 3.65 0.68 -0.68
C LEU A 89 4.90 1.56 -0.73
N PHE A 90 4.74 2.80 -1.18
CA PHE A 90 5.85 3.73 -1.37
C PHE A 90 5.83 4.79 -0.28
N ARG A 91 6.71 4.62 0.71
CA ARG A 91 6.75 5.40 1.95
C ARG A 91 6.83 6.90 1.68
N ALA A 92 7.73 7.35 0.82
CA ALA A 92 7.94 8.78 0.60
C ALA A 92 6.72 9.44 -0.06
N ALA A 93 6.08 8.75 -1.02
CA ALA A 93 4.82 9.19 -1.62
C ALA A 93 3.67 9.26 -0.60
N ILE A 94 3.51 8.22 0.23
CA ILE A 94 2.51 8.20 1.30
C ILE A 94 2.73 9.34 2.31
N LEU A 95 3.98 9.61 2.71
CA LEU A 95 4.30 10.68 3.64
C LEU A 95 4.08 12.06 3.03
N ASP A 96 4.35 12.24 1.73
CA ASP A 96 4.05 13.47 1.01
C ASP A 96 2.54 13.75 0.99
N GLU A 97 1.74 12.74 0.62
CA GLU A 97 0.28 12.83 0.65
C GLU A 97 -0.23 13.12 2.08
N TRP A 98 0.31 12.44 3.08
CA TRP A 98 -0.08 12.62 4.48
C TRP A 98 0.14 14.06 4.96
N VAL A 99 1.31 14.63 4.64
CA VAL A 99 1.65 16.01 4.98
C VAL A 99 0.78 17.01 4.20
N ALA A 100 0.55 16.76 2.91
CA ALA A 100 -0.26 17.61 2.05
C ALA A 100 -1.73 17.66 2.49
N ARG A 101 -2.29 16.53 2.95
CA ARG A 101 -3.64 16.44 3.52
C ARG A 101 -3.73 17.14 4.87
N GLY A 102 -2.86 16.78 5.81
CA GLY A 102 -2.78 17.39 7.14
C GLY A 102 -3.97 17.17 8.07
N ASP A 103 -5.03 16.48 7.63
CA ASP A 103 -6.28 16.24 8.36
C ASP A 103 -6.59 14.74 8.57
N VAL A 104 -5.76 13.85 8.03
CA VAL A 104 -5.90 12.38 8.17
C VAL A 104 -4.76 11.80 9.00
N ALA A 105 -5.07 10.82 9.86
CA ALA A 105 -4.06 10.07 10.59
C ALA A 105 -3.29 9.12 9.67
N LEU A 106 -1.98 8.98 9.86
CA LEU A 106 -1.13 8.19 8.95
C LEU A 106 -1.56 6.71 8.86
N ASP A 107 -1.99 6.10 9.96
CA ASP A 107 -2.46 4.72 9.98
C ASP A 107 -3.73 4.53 9.15
N VAL A 108 -4.59 5.54 9.10
CA VAL A 108 -5.79 5.57 8.27
C VAL A 108 -5.38 5.69 6.79
N LEU A 109 -4.45 6.58 6.44
CA LEU A 109 -3.94 6.70 5.06
C LEU A 109 -3.27 5.42 4.56
N VAL A 110 -2.39 4.81 5.36
CA VAL A 110 -1.75 3.54 4.99
C VAL A 110 -2.78 2.43 4.83
N THR A 111 -3.79 2.38 5.70
CA THR A 111 -4.90 1.42 5.57
C THR A 111 -5.65 1.62 4.26
N HIS A 112 -5.95 2.86 3.91
CA HIS A 112 -6.66 3.21 2.68
C HIS A 112 -5.90 2.79 1.43
N VAL A 113 -4.63 3.19 1.30
CA VAL A 113 -3.79 2.83 0.15
C VAL A 113 -3.71 1.31 0.01
N PHE A 114 -3.43 0.59 1.10
CA PHE A 114 -3.35 -0.87 1.08
C PHE A 114 -4.67 -1.55 0.66
N VAL A 115 -5.80 -1.10 1.20
CA VAL A 115 -7.13 -1.65 0.86
C VAL A 115 -7.50 -1.29 -0.58
N HIS A 116 -7.15 -0.09 -1.04
CA HIS A 116 -7.38 0.36 -2.41
C HIS A 116 -6.69 -0.57 -3.42
N GLU A 117 -5.40 -0.85 -3.21
CA GLU A 117 -4.65 -1.78 -4.06
C GLU A 117 -5.25 -3.18 -4.04
N LEU A 118 -5.61 -3.73 -2.87
CA LEU A 118 -6.29 -5.02 -2.81
C LEU A 118 -7.62 -5.01 -3.59
N ALA A 119 -8.43 -3.98 -3.39
CA ALA A 119 -9.76 -3.88 -3.93
C ALA A 119 -9.76 -3.79 -5.46
N HIS A 120 -8.91 -2.92 -6.01
CA HIS A 120 -8.79 -2.75 -7.46
C HIS A 120 -8.38 -4.05 -8.16
N HIS A 121 -7.43 -4.78 -7.60
CA HIS A 121 -6.87 -5.97 -8.25
C HIS A 121 -7.69 -7.24 -8.02
N LEU A 122 -8.40 -7.34 -6.89
CA LEU A 122 -9.30 -8.45 -6.60
C LEU A 122 -10.74 -8.21 -7.10
N GLY A 123 -11.02 -7.03 -7.65
CA GLY A 123 -12.33 -6.66 -8.19
C GLY A 123 -13.40 -6.50 -7.12
N TRP A 124 -13.02 -5.96 -5.95
CA TRP A 124 -13.99 -5.65 -4.89
C TRP A 124 -14.85 -4.46 -5.29
N SER A 125 -16.14 -4.52 -4.94
CA SER A 125 -17.05 -3.40 -5.20
C SER A 125 -16.84 -2.27 -4.20
N ASP A 126 -17.27 -1.05 -4.53
CA ASP A 126 -17.28 0.08 -3.57
C ASP A 126 -18.02 -0.28 -2.27
N ALA A 127 -19.08 -1.10 -2.37
CA ALA A 127 -19.83 -1.58 -1.22
C ALA A 127 -19.03 -2.57 -0.35
N ASP A 128 -18.11 -3.33 -0.95
CA ASP A 128 -17.18 -4.20 -0.21
C ASP A 128 -16.11 -3.36 0.49
N ILE A 129 -15.53 -2.37 -0.22
CA ILE A 129 -14.56 -1.43 0.33
C ILE A 129 -15.15 -0.71 1.54
N ALA A 130 -16.39 -0.21 1.44
CA ALA A 130 -17.13 0.47 2.52
C ALA A 130 -17.30 -0.33 3.82
N ARG A 131 -17.20 -1.65 3.75
CA ARG A 131 -17.29 -2.52 4.93
C ARG A 131 -15.97 -2.61 5.69
N ILE A 132 -14.87 -2.23 5.04
CA ILE A 132 -13.50 -2.40 5.49
C ILE A 132 -12.88 -1.04 5.81
N ASP A 133 -13.00 -0.12 4.86
CA ASP A 133 -12.43 1.21 4.88
C ASP A 133 -13.49 2.23 4.47
N ARG A 134 -13.87 3.09 5.41
CA ARG A 134 -14.83 4.18 5.21
C ARG A 134 -14.09 5.49 5.08
N TRP A 135 -13.19 5.56 4.12
CA TRP A 135 -12.31 6.69 3.88
C TRP A 135 -13.01 8.05 3.68
N TRP A 136 -14.31 8.05 3.37
CA TRP A 136 -15.14 9.23 3.15
C TRP A 136 -15.88 9.73 4.40
N GLU A 137 -15.78 9.05 5.54
CA GLU A 137 -16.40 9.46 6.83
C GLU A 137 -15.41 10.22 7.71
#